data_AF-A0A5S9M2X6-F1
#
_entry.id   AF-A0A5S9M2X6-F1
#
_cell.length_a   1.000
_cell.length_b   1.000
_cell.length_c   1.000
_cell.angle_alpha   90.00
_cell.angle_beta   90.00
_cell.angle_gamma   90.00
#
_symmetry.space_group_name_H-M   'P 1'
#
loop_
_entity.id
_entity.type
_entity.pdbx_description
1 polymer ?
#
loop_
_entity_poly.entity_id
_entity_poly.type
_entity_poly.pdbx_seq_one_letter_code
_entity_poly.pdbx_strand_id
1 'polypeptide(L)'
;MRIREGDPLEIFVDRDGEVILKKYSPISELGDFAKEYADALFDSLGHSILICDRDTYIAVSGSSKKKEYLNKSISDLLERTMDQRNSVLEENKKEIQLVDGIDDDVSSYTIAPIVANGDPIGAVVLFSKRAFNGRSGA
;
A
#
# COMPACT_ATOMS: atom_id res chain seq x y z
N MET A 1 6.30 11.08 15.28
CA MET A 1 5.06 11.41 14.54
C MET A 1 5.50 12.10 13.25
N ARG A 2 5.29 11.49 12.07
CA ARG A 2 5.58 12.10 10.76
C ARG A 2 4.25 12.61 10.20
N ILE A 3 3.88 13.85 10.51
CA ILE A 3 2.70 14.52 9.94
C ILE A 3 3.21 15.30 8.72
N ARG A 4 2.62 15.05 7.55
CA ARG A 4 2.93 15.76 6.31
C ARG A 4 1.92 16.88 6.08
N GLU A 5 2.32 17.92 5.36
CA GLU A 5 1.40 18.96 4.92
C GLU A 5 0.28 18.32 4.06
N GLY A 6 -0.97 18.54 4.45
CA GLY A 6 -2.15 17.94 3.80
C GLY A 6 -2.66 16.65 4.44
N ASP A 7 -1.92 16.02 5.37
CA ASP A 7 -2.42 14.83 6.07
C ASP A 7 -3.70 15.17 6.86
N PRO A 8 -4.79 14.39 6.73
CA PRO A 8 -6.01 14.65 7.48
C PRO A 8 -5.80 14.40 8.97
N LEU A 9 -6.42 15.23 9.80
CA LEU A 9 -6.33 15.17 11.25
C LEU A 9 -7.71 15.05 11.88
N GLU A 10 -7.80 14.26 12.93
CA GLU A 10 -8.97 14.16 13.80
C GLU A 10 -8.73 14.97 15.08
N ILE A 11 -9.69 15.83 15.41
CA ILE A 11 -9.60 16.76 16.55
C ILE A 11 -10.49 16.24 17.68
N PHE A 12 -9.87 16.01 18.84
CA PHE A 12 -10.57 15.61 20.06
C PHE A 12 -10.47 16.72 21.09
N VAL A 13 -11.49 16.82 21.94
CA VAL A 13 -11.48 17.69 23.12
C VAL A 13 -11.66 16.82 24.34
N ASP A 14 -10.71 16.86 25.27
CA ASP A 14 -10.84 16.14 26.54
C ASP A 14 -11.71 16.92 27.54
N ARG A 15 -12.09 16.29 28.65
CA ARG A 15 -12.92 16.83 29.72
C ARG A 15 -12.36 18.11 30.35
N ASP A 16 -11.03 18.27 30.31
CA ASP A 16 -10.34 19.47 30.80
C ASP A 16 -10.22 20.59 29.74
N GLY A 17 -10.78 20.38 28.55
CA GLY A 17 -10.75 21.34 27.44
C GLY A 17 -9.46 21.30 26.61
N GLU A 18 -8.58 20.32 26.82
CA GLU A 18 -7.38 20.11 26.00
C GLU A 18 -7.76 19.66 24.58
N VAL A 19 -7.13 20.27 23.58
CA VAL A 19 -7.29 19.91 22.17
C VAL A 19 -6.20 18.91 21.76
N ILE A 20 -6.61 17.72 21.35
CA ILE A 20 -5.71 16.65 20.91
C ILE A 20 -5.87 16.46 19.41
N LEU A 21 -4.75 16.50 18.67
CA LEU A 21 -4.70 16.22 17.24
C LEU A 21 -4.13 14.83 17.00
N LYS A 22 -4.89 13.96 16.33
CA LYS A 22 -4.42 12.64 15.88
C LYS A 22 -4.44 12.56 14.37
N LYS A 23 -3.52 11.79 13.79
CA LYS A 23 -3.52 11.51 12.35
C LYS A 23 -4.74 10.65 12.02
N TYR A 24 -5.51 11.07 11.04
CA TYR A 24 -6.62 10.30 10.49
C TYR A 24 -6.12 9.52 9.27
N SER A 25 -6.53 8.27 9.14
CA SER A 25 -6.24 7.47 7.94
C SER A 25 -7.57 6.96 7.39
N PRO A 26 -8.19 7.68 6.42
CA PRO A 26 -9.50 7.31 5.88
C PRO A 26 -9.54 5.88 5.33
N ILE A 27 -8.40 5.39 4.84
CA ILE A 27 -8.30 4.06 4.23
C ILE A 27 -8.04 2.96 5.27
N SER A 28 -7.45 3.28 6.43
CA SER A 28 -7.32 2.30 7.53
C SER A 28 -8.68 1.86 8.07
N GLU A 29 -9.68 2.76 8.08
CA GLU A 29 -11.06 2.41 8.43
C GLU A 29 -11.76 1.55 7.35
N LEU A 30 -11.20 1.49 6.15
CA LEU A 30 -11.65 0.63 5.06
C LEU A 30 -10.95 -0.74 5.06
N GLY A 31 -10.32 -1.15 6.17
CA GLY A 31 -9.52 -2.38 6.26
C GLY A 31 -10.22 -3.64 5.73
N ASP A 32 -11.51 -3.83 6.04
CA ASP A 32 -12.29 -4.97 5.54
C ASP A 32 -12.52 -4.89 4.03
N PHE A 33 -12.87 -3.71 3.49
CA PHE A 33 -12.98 -3.49 2.05
C PHE A 33 -11.64 -3.69 1.33
N ALA A 34 -10.54 -3.17 1.90
CA ALA A 34 -9.21 -3.37 1.37
C ALA A 34 -8.85 -4.85 1.32
N LYS A 35 -9.24 -5.62 2.35
CA LYS A 35 -9.02 -7.06 2.38
C LYS A 35 -9.82 -7.80 1.32
N GLU A 36 -11.13 -7.54 1.21
CA GLU A 36 -11.98 -8.14 0.18
C GLU A 36 -11.48 -7.83 -1.24
N TYR A 37 -11.07 -6.59 -1.48
CA TYR A 37 -10.53 -6.17 -2.79
C TYR A 37 -9.20 -6.84 -3.11
N ALA A 38 -8.31 -6.95 -2.12
CA ALA A 38 -7.04 -7.65 -2.28
C ALA A 38 -7.25 -9.15 -2.57
N ASP A 39 -8.23 -9.77 -1.91
CA ASP A 39 -8.58 -11.18 -2.17
C ASP A 39 -9.17 -11.37 -3.57
N ALA A 40 -10.11 -10.51 -3.99
CA ALA A 40 -10.68 -10.57 -5.33
C ALA A 40 -9.61 -10.39 -6.44
N LEU A 41 -8.67 -9.47 -6.25
CA LEU A 41 -7.55 -9.26 -7.18
C LEU A 41 -6.61 -10.48 -7.21
N PHE A 42 -6.31 -11.07 -6.05
CA PHE A 42 -5.49 -12.28 -6.00
C PHE A 42 -6.17 -13.47 -6.67
N ASP A 43 -7.46 -13.69 -6.42
CA ASP A 43 -8.22 -14.80 -7.00
C ASP A 43 -8.30 -14.67 -8.53
N SER A 44 -8.40 -13.44 -9.05
CA SER A 44 -8.47 -13.16 -10.48
C SER A 44 -7.10 -13.25 -11.18
N LEU A 45 -6.03 -12.73 -10.57
CA LEU A 45 -4.74 -12.52 -11.21
C LEU A 45 -3.65 -13.51 -10.78
N GLY A 46 -3.78 -14.09 -9.58
CA GLY A 46 -2.80 -15.02 -9.01
C GLY A 46 -1.48 -14.38 -8.54
N HIS A 47 -1.41 -13.05 -8.48
CA HIS A 47 -0.23 -12.30 -8.03
C HIS A 47 -0.41 -11.76 -6.61
N SER A 48 0.68 -11.59 -5.86
CA SER A 48 0.58 -11.06 -4.49
C SER A 48 0.07 -9.62 -4.52
N ILE A 49 -0.95 -9.34 -3.71
CA ILE A 49 -1.61 -8.03 -3.61
C ILE A 49 -1.32 -7.44 -2.24
N LEU A 50 -0.86 -6.19 -2.19
CA LEU A 50 -0.76 -5.40 -0.97
C LEU A 50 -1.59 -4.14 -1.14
N ILE A 51 -2.25 -3.69 -0.08
CA ILE A 51 -2.87 -2.37 -0.03
C ILE A 51 -2.33 -1.67 1.21
N CYS A 52 -1.89 -0.42 1.05
CA CYS A 52 -1.39 0.40 2.13
C CYS A 52 -2.14 1.72 2.23
N ASP A 53 -2.11 2.29 3.44
CA ASP A 53 -2.33 3.71 3.63
C ASP A 53 -1.02 4.50 3.45
N ARG A 54 -0.97 5.74 3.93
CA ARG A 54 0.24 6.59 3.85
C ARG A 54 1.38 6.14 4.76
N ASP A 55 1.18 5.15 5.62
CA ASP A 55 2.15 4.73 6.63
C ASP A 55 2.43 3.23 6.59
N THR A 56 1.41 2.38 6.48
CA THR A 56 1.53 0.93 6.64
C THR A 56 0.61 0.14 5.70
N TYR A 57 0.95 -1.12 5.47
CA TYR A 57 0.08 -2.06 4.76
C TYR A 57 -1.10 -2.51 5.63
N ILE A 58 -2.32 -2.29 5.11
CA ILE A 58 -3.59 -2.59 5.78
C ILE A 58 -4.22 -3.90 5.26
N ALA A 59 -3.88 -4.34 4.04
CA ALA A 59 -4.35 -5.60 3.47
C ALA A 59 -3.26 -6.32 2.67
N VAL A 60 -3.33 -7.65 2.70
CA VAL A 60 -2.37 -8.55 2.04
C VAL A 60 -3.10 -9.81 1.55
N SER A 61 -2.86 -10.19 0.29
CA SER A 61 -3.40 -11.39 -0.35
C SER A 61 -2.36 -12.05 -1.25
N GLY A 62 -2.42 -13.38 -1.40
CA GLY A 62 -1.50 -14.16 -2.24
C GLY A 62 -0.07 -14.34 -1.74
N SER A 63 0.38 -13.52 -0.79
CA SER A 63 1.69 -13.68 -0.15
C SER A 63 1.61 -14.75 0.95
N SER A 64 2.41 -15.82 0.82
CA SER A 64 2.60 -16.85 1.85
C SER A 64 3.12 -16.28 3.18
N LYS A 65 3.61 -15.04 3.15
CA LYS A 65 4.24 -14.33 4.27
C LYS A 65 3.41 -13.10 4.67
N LYS A 66 2.10 -13.26 4.89
CA LYS A 66 1.20 -12.16 5.35
C LYS A 66 1.79 -11.32 6.49
N LYS A 67 2.45 -11.96 7.47
CA LYS A 67 3.07 -11.30 8.64
C LYS A 67 4.27 -10.41 8.30
N GLU A 68 4.90 -10.61 7.15
CA GLU A 68 6.05 -9.80 6.70
C GLU A 68 5.61 -8.47 6.12
N TYR A 69 4.33 -8.31 5.75
CA TYR A 69 3.82 -7.09 5.13
C TYR A 69 2.78 -6.39 6.00
N LEU A 70 1.80 -7.12 6.56
CA LEU A 70 0.69 -6.52 7.30
C LEU A 70 1.18 -5.69 8.50
N ASN A 71 0.67 -4.47 8.64
CA ASN A 71 1.05 -3.48 9.66
C ASN A 71 2.55 -3.10 9.63
N LYS A 72 3.26 -3.36 8.53
CA LYS A 72 4.63 -2.89 8.33
C LYS A 72 4.64 -1.57 7.58
N SER A 73 5.65 -0.76 7.88
CA SER A 73 5.85 0.54 7.25
C SER A 73 6.15 0.39 5.77
N ILE A 74 5.53 1.25 4.97
CA ILE A 74 5.82 1.36 3.54
C ILE A 74 7.22 1.92 3.31
N SER A 75 7.83 1.57 2.19
CA SER A 75 9.16 2.07 1.81
C SER A 75 9.11 3.45 1.14
N ASP A 76 10.29 4.07 0.99
CA ASP A 76 10.47 5.28 0.18
C ASP A 76 10.03 5.13 -1.29
N LEU A 77 10.06 3.90 -1.83
CA LEU A 77 9.52 3.63 -3.17
C LEU A 77 8.03 3.93 -3.21
N LEU A 78 7.27 3.41 -2.23
CA LEU A 78 5.83 3.62 -2.12
C LEU A 78 5.51 5.10 -1.85
N GLU A 79 6.23 5.74 -0.92
CA GLU A 79 6.04 7.17 -0.63
C GLU A 79 6.21 8.02 -1.90
N ARG A 80 7.31 7.83 -2.64
CA ARG A 80 7.58 8.58 -3.87
C ARG A 80 6.54 8.29 -4.97
N THR A 81 6.14 7.04 -5.15
CA THR A 81 5.11 6.70 -6.15
C THR A 81 3.77 7.32 -5.81
N MET A 82 3.37 7.33 -4.54
CA MET A 82 2.15 8.01 -4.07
C MET A 82 2.20 9.53 -4.32
N ASP A 83 3.31 10.18 -3.95
CA ASP A 83 3.47 11.63 -4.14
C ASP A 83 3.44 12.04 -5.62
N GLN A 84 3.98 11.20 -6.50
CA GLN A 84 3.93 11.38 -7.95
C GLN A 84 2.53 11.19 -8.55
N ARG A 85 1.59 10.56 -7.82
CA ARG A 85 0.19 10.32 -8.22
C ARG A 85 0.03 9.56 -9.56
N ASN A 86 1.08 8.90 -10.02
CA ASN A 86 1.09 8.14 -11.28
C ASN A 86 1.39 6.67 -10.98
N SER A 87 0.71 5.76 -11.67
CA SER A 87 1.00 4.34 -11.55
C SER A 87 2.36 3.99 -12.16
N VAL A 88 3.08 3.08 -11.51
CA VAL A 88 4.34 2.53 -11.99
C VAL A 88 4.14 1.07 -12.38
N LEU A 89 4.77 0.66 -13.49
CA LEU A 89 4.89 -0.73 -13.92
C LEU A 89 6.38 -1.03 -14.14
N GLU A 90 6.90 -2.06 -13.49
CA GLU A 90 8.23 -2.59 -13.70
C GLU A 90 8.11 -4.07 -14.07
N GLU A 91 8.61 -4.42 -15.24
CA GLU A 91 8.50 -5.77 -15.81
C GLU A 91 9.78 -6.59 -15.65
N ASN A 92 10.87 -5.96 -15.18
CA ASN A 92 12.16 -6.60 -15.05
C ASN A 92 12.45 -7.01 -13.61
N LYS A 93 13.22 -8.10 -13.46
CA LYS A 93 13.69 -8.55 -12.15
C LYS A 93 14.51 -7.45 -11.49
N LYS A 94 14.16 -7.13 -10.24
CA LYS A 94 14.79 -6.08 -9.46
C LYS A 94 14.72 -6.40 -7.98
N GLU A 95 15.74 -5.98 -7.25
CA GLU A 95 15.68 -5.89 -5.80
C GLU A 95 15.07 -4.53 -5.45
N ILE A 96 13.95 -4.55 -4.74
CA ILE A 96 13.23 -3.34 -4.30
C ILE A 96 12.90 -3.45 -2.83
N GLN A 97 12.49 -2.34 -2.22
CA GLN A 97 11.90 -2.35 -0.89
C GLN A 97 10.41 -2.10 -1.03
N LEU A 98 9.59 -3.07 -0.62
CA LEU A 98 8.15 -2.87 -0.42
C LEU A 98 7.89 -2.43 1.02
N VAL A 99 8.55 -3.09 1.97
CA VAL A 99 8.59 -2.69 3.37
C VAL A 99 9.86 -1.90 3.63
N ASP A 100 9.78 -0.84 4.43
CA ASP A 100 10.93 0.00 4.77
C ASP A 100 12.09 -0.83 5.34
N GLY A 101 13.27 -0.70 4.73
CA GLY A 101 14.50 -1.39 5.13
C GLY A 101 14.51 -2.90 4.89
N ILE A 102 13.54 -3.46 4.15
CA ILE A 102 13.52 -4.89 3.78
C ILE A 102 13.63 -5.03 2.27
N ASP A 103 14.71 -5.65 1.82
CA ASP A 103 14.93 -5.95 0.41
C ASP A 103 14.09 -7.17 -0.01
N ASP A 104 13.32 -6.98 -1.08
CA ASP A 104 12.47 -7.96 -1.73
C ASP A 104 12.98 -8.20 -3.16
N ASP A 105 13.33 -9.45 -3.44
CA ASP A 105 13.72 -9.89 -4.78
C ASP A 105 12.43 -10.19 -5.58
N VAL A 106 12.06 -9.27 -6.49
CA VAL A 106 10.83 -9.34 -7.28
C VAL A 106 11.14 -9.46 -8.77
N SER A 107 10.32 -10.22 -9.50
CA SER A 107 10.44 -10.34 -10.95
C SER A 107 9.80 -9.17 -11.70
N SER A 108 8.71 -8.65 -11.14
CA SER A 108 7.92 -7.56 -11.71
C SER A 108 6.94 -7.05 -10.65
N TYR A 109 6.54 -5.78 -10.77
CA TYR A 109 5.53 -5.19 -9.91
C TYR A 109 4.81 -4.02 -10.60
N THR A 110 3.62 -3.70 -10.11
CA THR A 110 2.95 -2.44 -10.39
C THR A 110 2.43 -1.84 -9.10
N ILE A 111 2.51 -0.51 -9.00
CA ILE A 111 2.04 0.28 -7.87
C ILE A 111 1.09 1.33 -8.43
N ALA A 112 -0.14 1.35 -7.92
CA ALA A 112 -1.16 2.33 -8.28
C ALA A 112 -1.53 3.15 -7.04
N PRO A 113 -1.18 4.46 -7.00
CA PRO A 113 -1.63 5.35 -5.94
C PRO A 113 -3.16 5.45 -5.87
N ILE A 114 -3.71 5.44 -4.66
CA ILE A 114 -5.12 5.73 -4.38
C ILE A 114 -5.20 7.22 -4.09
N VAL A 115 -5.74 7.99 -5.03
CA VAL A 115 -5.85 9.45 -4.93
C VAL A 115 -7.30 9.84 -4.71
N ALA A 116 -7.59 10.47 -3.57
CA ALA A 116 -8.91 10.98 -3.23
C ALA A 116 -8.84 12.50 -3.11
N ASN A 117 -9.70 13.23 -3.85
CA ASN A 117 -9.72 14.70 -3.85
C ASN A 117 -8.34 15.35 -4.13
N GLY A 118 -7.49 14.68 -4.91
CA GLY A 118 -6.14 15.16 -5.24
C GLY A 118 -5.05 14.82 -4.21
N ASP A 119 -5.41 14.23 -3.07
CA ASP A 119 -4.46 13.76 -2.06
C ASP A 119 -4.22 12.24 -2.19
N PRO A 120 -2.97 11.77 -2.30
CA PRO A 120 -2.67 10.35 -2.22
C PRO A 120 -2.90 9.82 -0.80
N ILE A 121 -3.88 8.95 -0.61
CA ILE A 121 -4.25 8.41 0.70
C ILE A 121 -3.72 6.99 0.94
N GLY A 122 -3.13 6.37 -0.08
CA GLY A 122 -2.62 5.01 -0.03
C GLY A 122 -2.20 4.51 -1.41
N ALA A 123 -1.93 3.21 -1.52
CA ALA A 123 -1.62 2.57 -2.79
C ALA A 123 -2.07 1.10 -2.84
N VAL A 124 -2.31 0.62 -4.05
CA VAL A 124 -2.45 -0.81 -4.36
C VAL A 124 -1.15 -1.29 -5.03
N VAL A 125 -0.62 -2.39 -4.56
CA VAL A 125 0.60 -3.02 -5.09
C VAL A 125 0.26 -4.43 -5.57
N LEU A 126 0.61 -4.71 -6.82
CA LEU A 126 0.68 -6.07 -7.35
C LEU A 126 2.15 -6.39 -7.57
N PHE A 127 2.60 -7.54 -7.08
CA PHE A 127 3.96 -7.98 -7.37
C PHE A 127 4.04 -9.49 -7.57
N SER A 128 5.06 -9.89 -8.31
CA SER A 128 5.41 -11.29 -8.52
C SER A 128 6.85 -11.54 -8.10
N LYS A 129 7.08 -12.67 -7.40
CA LYS A 129 8.42 -13.23 -7.15
C LYS A 129 8.81 -14.29 -8.18
N ARG A 130 7.88 -14.65 -9.08
CA ARG A 130 8.10 -15.59 -10.18
C ARG A 130 8.15 -14.82 -11.48
N ALA A 131 9.13 -15.13 -12.33
CA ALA A 131 9.22 -14.58 -13.67
C ALA A 131 7.85 -14.60 -14.37
N PHE A 132 7.53 -13.52 -15.07
CA PHE A 132 6.31 -13.44 -15.88
C PHE A 132 6.40 -14.51 -16.98
N ASN A 133 5.85 -15.69 -16.68
CA ASN A 133 5.56 -16.68 -17.69
C ASN A 133 4.28 -16.22 -18.35
N GLY A 134 4.42 -15.36 -19.37
CA GLY A 134 3.30 -14.91 -20.17
C GLY A 134 2.42 -16.10 -20.49
N ARG A 135 1.17 -16.08 -20.02
CA ARG A 135 0.15 -16.98 -20.56
C ARG A 135 0.05 -16.62 -22.03
N SER A 136 0.65 -17.44 -22.88
CA SER A 136 0.24 -17.56 -24.27
C SER A 136 -1.25 -17.85 -24.23
N GLY A 137 -2.04 -16.90 -24.71
CA GLY A 137 -3.48 -16.92 -24.55
C GLY A 137 -4.20 -15.79 -25.27
N ALA A 138 -3.82 -15.53 -26.53
CA ALA A 138 -4.74 -15.55 -27.68
C ALA A 138 -3.90 -15.69 -28.96
#